data_AF-X0GLZ6-F1
#
_entry.id   AF-X0GLZ6-F1
#
_cell.length_a   1.000
_cell.length_b   1.000
_cell.length_c   1.000
_cell.angle_alpha   90.00
_cell.angle_beta   90.00
_cell.angle_gamma   90.00
#
_symmetry.space_group_name_H-M   'P 1'
#
loop_
_entity.id
_entity.type
_entity.pdbx_description
1 polymer ?
#
loop_
_entity_poly.entity_id
_entity_poly.type
_entity_poly.pdbx_seq_one_letter_code
_entity_poly.pdbx_strand_id
1 'polypeptide(L)'
;MFIATGQDPASTAEACWSHLTSELDPKTGALTMSLYLPSLPVGTIGGGTGLPMQREALKLLKCDGDGAGQKQRLAGLIAAFGLALDASTSAAITNDTFTASHMRLGRGQERPKL
;
A
#
# COMPACT_ATOMS: atom_id res chain seq x y z
N MET A 1 4.62 -2.21 3.88
CA MET A 1 3.70 -2.21 5.04
C MET A 1 3.92 -3.43 5.93
N PHE A 2 3.58 -4.65 5.49
CA PHE A 2 3.62 -5.87 6.32
C PHE A 2 4.93 -6.09 7.08
N ILE A 3 6.06 -6.17 6.36
CA ILE A 3 7.39 -6.40 6.96
C ILE A 3 7.74 -5.30 7.98
N ALA A 4 7.50 -4.04 7.61
CA ALA A 4 7.89 -2.89 8.43
C ALA A 4 7.08 -2.81 9.72
N THR A 5 5.80 -3.21 9.70
CA THR A 5 4.91 -3.17 10.88
C THR A 5 4.80 -4.53 11.58
N GLY A 6 5.67 -5.50 11.26
CA GLY A 6 5.75 -6.79 11.94
C GLY A 6 4.58 -7.74 11.71
N GLN A 7 3.93 -7.62 10.55
CA GLN A 7 2.91 -8.57 10.09
C GLN A 7 3.58 -9.82 9.51
N ASP A 8 2.83 -10.92 9.40
CA ASP A 8 3.31 -12.13 8.74
C ASP A 8 3.50 -11.89 7.22
N PRO A 9 4.72 -11.94 6.68
CA PRO A 9 4.95 -11.75 5.24
C PRO A 9 4.31 -12.86 4.38
N ALA A 10 4.13 -14.08 4.90
CA ALA A 10 3.51 -15.17 4.16
C ALA A 10 2.02 -14.89 3.89
N SER A 11 1.33 -14.22 4.81
CA SER A 11 -0.04 -13.74 4.63
C SER A 11 -0.19 -12.72 3.50
N THR A 12 0.89 -12.24 2.87
CA THR A 12 0.75 -11.46 1.63
C THR A 12 0.13 -12.26 0.49
N ALA A 13 0.23 -13.60 0.50
CA ALA A 13 -0.41 -14.46 -0.50
C ALA A 13 -1.94 -14.37 -0.50
N GLU A 14 -2.55 -14.10 0.67
CA GLU A 14 -4.00 -13.88 0.81
C GLU A 14 -4.36 -12.39 0.81
N ALA A 15 -3.51 -11.55 1.42
CA ALA A 15 -3.76 -10.12 1.58
C ALA A 15 -3.61 -9.31 0.29
N CYS A 16 -2.90 -9.84 -0.72
CA CYS A 16 -2.67 -9.14 -1.98
C CYS A 16 -3.89 -9.14 -2.90
N TRP A 17 -4.87 -10.01 -2.65
CA TRP A 17 -6.08 -10.03 -3.47
C TRP A 17 -6.86 -8.75 -3.25
N SER A 18 -7.06 -7.99 -4.32
CA SER A 18 -7.84 -6.78 -4.31
C SER A 18 -8.58 -6.60 -5.63
N HIS A 19 -9.62 -5.78 -5.61
CA HIS A 19 -10.34 -5.35 -6.80
C HIS A 19 -10.33 -3.83 -6.87
N LEU A 20 -9.60 -3.30 -7.86
CA LEU A 20 -9.55 -1.88 -8.16
C LEU A 20 -10.66 -1.53 -9.15
N THR A 21 -11.52 -0.59 -8.78
CA THR A 21 -12.55 -0.01 -9.65
C THR A 21 -12.25 1.47 -9.85
N SER A 22 -12.33 1.94 -11.09
CA SER A 22 -12.12 3.35 -11.43
C SER A 22 -13.30 3.85 -12.26
N GLU A 23 -13.83 5.02 -11.92
CA GLU A 23 -14.96 5.65 -12.58
C GLU A 23 -14.63 7.12 -12.87
N LEU A 24 -14.79 7.52 -14.13
CA LEU A 24 -14.63 8.90 -14.58
C LEU A 24 -16.01 9.52 -14.79
N ASP A 25 -16.31 10.60 -14.08
CA ASP A 25 -17.48 11.41 -14.37
C ASP A 25 -17.22 12.24 -15.65
N PRO A 26 -17.96 12.02 -16.75
CA PRO A 26 -17.73 12.72 -18.01
C PRO A 26 -18.14 14.20 -17.98
N LYS A 27 -18.95 14.63 -17.00
CA LYS A 27 -19.40 16.02 -16.86
C LYS A 27 -18.42 16.85 -16.06
N THR A 28 -17.89 16.29 -14.97
CA THR A 28 -17.00 17.02 -14.05
C THR A 28 -15.52 16.73 -14.30
N GLY A 29 -15.20 15.61 -14.97
CA GLY A 29 -13.84 15.12 -15.13
C GLY A 29 -13.26 14.50 -13.85
N ALA A 30 -14.07 14.31 -12.79
CA ALA A 30 -13.62 13.72 -11.55
C ALA A 30 -13.36 12.21 -11.73
N LEU A 31 -12.16 11.76 -11.36
CA LEU A 31 -11.81 10.34 -11.30
C LEU A 31 -11.97 9.83 -9.88
N THR A 32 -12.86 8.86 -9.69
CA THR A 32 -13.01 8.13 -8.43
C THR A 32 -12.39 6.75 -8.57
N MET A 33 -11.45 6.41 -7.67
CA MET A 33 -10.84 5.10 -7.60
C MET A 33 -11.18 4.45 -6.26
N SER A 34 -11.59 3.18 -6.29
CA SER A 34 -11.96 2.39 -5.12
C SER A 34 -11.18 1.09 -5.12
N LEU A 35 -10.62 0.73 -3.97
CA LEU A 35 -9.92 -0.54 -3.77
C LEU A 35 -10.69 -1.39 -2.77
N TYR A 36 -11.18 -2.54 -3.22
CA TYR A 36 -11.81 -3.53 -2.36
C TYR A 36 -10.80 -4.63 -1.99
N LEU A 37 -10.63 -4.89 -0.69
CA LEU A 37 -9.82 -6.00 -0.18
C LEU A 37 -10.75 -6.93 0.63
N PRO A 38 -11.05 -8.16 0.14
CA PRO A 38 -11.94 -9.07 0.86
C PRO A 38 -11.30 -9.68 2.12
N SER A 39 -9.97 -9.74 2.18
CA SER A 39 -9.21 -10.21 3.34
C SER A 39 -7.96 -9.37 3.54
N LEU A 40 -7.72 -8.97 4.79
CA LEU A 40 -6.49 -8.28 5.19
C LEU A 40 -6.09 -8.73 6.61
N PRO A 41 -5.37 -9.86 6.73
CA PRO A 41 -4.98 -10.43 8.02
C PRO A 41 -3.82 -9.64 8.61
N VAL A 42 -4.17 -8.65 9.43
CA VAL A 42 -3.22 -7.76 10.10
C VAL A 42 -3.56 -7.60 11.58
N GLY A 43 -2.55 -7.26 12.37
CA GLY A 43 -2.64 -7.07 13.82
C GLY A 43 -1.65 -6.04 14.33
N THR A 44 -1.93 -5.50 15.52
CA THR A 44 -1.06 -4.54 16.21
C THR A 44 -0.42 -5.12 17.48
N ILE A 45 -0.82 -6.33 17.88
CA ILE A 45 -0.36 -7.07 19.06
C ILE A 45 -0.06 -8.51 18.66
N GLY A 46 1.07 -9.05 19.11
CA GLY A 46 1.48 -10.45 18.89
C GLY A 46 2.43 -10.64 17.70
N GLY A 47 3.10 -11.80 17.68
CA GLY A 47 4.05 -12.15 16.62
C GLY A 47 5.16 -11.11 16.45
N GLY A 48 5.38 -10.67 15.22
CA GLY A 48 6.44 -9.71 14.87
C GLY A 48 6.18 -8.26 15.34
N THR A 49 4.96 -7.92 15.78
CA THR A 49 4.63 -6.53 16.17
C THR A 49 5.30 -6.08 17.47
N GLY A 50 5.78 -7.03 18.27
CA GLY A 50 6.50 -6.75 19.52
C GLY A 50 8.00 -6.50 19.33
N LEU A 51 8.55 -6.74 18.14
CA LEU A 51 9.96 -6.47 17.87
C LEU A 51 10.23 -4.97 17.92
N PRO A 52 11.39 -4.51 18.44
CA PRO A 52 11.64 -3.09 18.68
C PRO A 52 11.39 -2.19 17.46
N MET A 53 11.93 -2.55 16.30
CA MET A 53 11.82 -1.74 15.08
C MET A 53 10.38 -1.71 14.52
N GLN A 54 9.71 -2.86 14.52
CA GLN A 54 8.33 -2.99 14.06
C GLN A 54 7.36 -2.24 14.97
N ARG A 55 7.64 -2.23 16.28
CA ARG A 55 6.87 -1.46 17.27
C ARG A 55 7.03 0.04 17.04
N GLU A 56 8.23 0.52 16.71
CA GLU A 56 8.45 1.93 16.32
C GLU A 56 7.71 2.30 15.03
N ALA A 57 7.67 1.41 14.04
CA ALA A 57 6.88 1.63 12.83
C ALA A 57 5.37 1.74 13.13
N LEU A 58 4.84 0.91 14.03
CA LEU A 58 3.46 1.00 14.49
C LEU A 58 3.19 2.31 15.24
N LYS A 59 4.12 2.78 16.07
CA LYS A 59 4.03 4.10 16.74
C LYS A 59 3.99 5.26 15.75
N LEU A 60 4.83 5.22 14.71
CA LEU A 60 4.84 6.24 13.66
C LEU A 60 3.47 6.34 12.95
N LEU A 61 2.81 5.21 12.75
CA LEU A 61 1.47 5.13 12.17
C LEU A 61 0.34 5.39 13.19
N LYS A 62 0.69 5.63 14.46
CA LYS A 62 -0.23 5.77 15.59
C LYS A 62 -1.16 4.56 15.73
N CYS A 63 -0.59 3.36 15.56
CA CYS A 63 -1.26 2.07 15.63
C CYS A 63 -0.80 1.25 16.85
N ASP A 64 -0.18 1.89 17.84
CA ASP A 64 0.46 1.25 18.98
C ASP A 64 -0.35 1.33 20.29
N GLY A 65 -1.46 2.08 20.29
CA GLY A 65 -2.32 2.25 21.47
C GLY A 65 -3.11 1.00 21.86
N ASP A 66 -3.91 1.13 22.91
CA ASP A 66 -4.75 0.04 23.42
C ASP A 66 -6.08 -0.06 22.66
N GLY A 67 -6.63 -1.28 22.66
CA GLY A 67 -7.97 -1.58 22.15
C GLY A 67 -8.05 -1.93 20.67
N ALA A 68 -9.23 -2.39 20.26
CA ALA A 68 -9.45 -2.95 18.93
C ALA A 68 -9.10 -1.95 17.80
N GLY A 69 -9.39 -0.66 18.00
CA GLY A 69 -9.32 0.40 16.98
C GLY A 69 -7.97 0.54 16.27
N GLN A 70 -6.87 0.14 16.89
CA GLN A 70 -5.54 0.21 16.27
C GLN A 70 -5.42 -0.75 15.08
N LYS A 71 -6.05 -1.93 15.17
CA LYS A 71 -6.08 -2.90 14.08
C LYS A 71 -6.81 -2.33 12.86
N GLN A 72 -8.00 -1.74 13.06
CA GLN A 72 -8.75 -1.13 11.95
C GLN A 72 -8.00 0.06 11.36
N ARG A 73 -7.32 0.85 12.19
CA ARG A 73 -6.47 1.95 11.72
C ARG A 73 -5.35 1.44 10.83
N LEU A 74 -4.61 0.42 11.26
CA LEU A 74 -3.54 -0.18 10.46
C LEU A 74 -4.09 -0.75 9.15
N ALA A 75 -5.19 -1.50 9.19
CA ALA A 75 -5.85 -2.05 8.01
C ALA A 75 -6.27 -0.95 7.02
N GLY A 76 -6.88 0.13 7.51
CA GLY A 76 -7.26 1.29 6.70
C GLY A 76 -6.06 2.01 6.09
N LEU A 77 -4.96 2.18 6.83
CA LEU A 77 -3.73 2.76 6.31
C LEU A 77 -3.09 1.89 5.22
N ILE A 78 -3.12 0.56 5.39
CA ILE A 78 -2.62 -0.37 4.38
C ILE A 78 -3.48 -0.29 3.11
N ALA A 79 -4.82 -0.26 3.25
CA ALA A 79 -5.72 -0.11 2.11
C ALA A 79 -5.55 1.23 1.39
N ALA A 80 -5.42 2.34 2.13
CA ALA A 80 -5.17 3.67 1.57
C ALA A 80 -3.81 3.73 0.84
N PHE A 81 -2.77 3.13 1.43
CA PHE A 81 -1.46 3.00 0.79
C PHE A 81 -1.53 2.17 -0.49
N GLY A 82 -2.25 1.04 -0.48
CA GLY A 82 -2.50 0.22 -1.66
C GLY A 82 -3.19 1.00 -2.78
N LEU A 83 -4.28 1.71 -2.46
CA LEU A 83 -5.00 2.53 -3.44
C LEU A 83 -4.12 3.64 -4.03
N ALA A 84 -3.29 4.29 -3.19
CA ALA A 84 -2.34 5.30 -3.66
C ALA A 84 -1.27 4.70 -4.59
N LEU A 85 -0.78 3.48 -4.31
CA LEU A 85 0.14 2.76 -5.19
C LEU A 85 -0.51 2.41 -6.53
N ASP A 86 -1.75 1.93 -6.53
CA ASP A 86 -2.49 1.60 -7.75
C ASP A 86 -2.73 2.83 -8.63
N ALA A 87 -3.11 3.96 -8.01
CA ALA A 87 -3.27 5.23 -8.71
C ALA A 87 -1.95 5.70 -9.34
N SER A 88 -0.85 5.68 -8.57
CA SER A 88 0.48 6.05 -9.06
C SER A 88 0.95 5.13 -10.19
N THR A 89 0.72 3.83 -10.06
CA THR A 89 1.15 2.83 -11.05
C THR A 89 0.35 2.97 -12.35
N SER A 90 -0.97 3.13 -12.24
CA SER A 90 -1.85 3.35 -13.39
C SER A 90 -1.47 4.62 -14.16
N ALA A 91 -1.14 5.71 -13.45
CA ALA A 91 -0.65 6.94 -14.08
C ALA A 91 0.70 6.73 -14.80
N ALA A 92 1.65 6.04 -14.17
CA ALA A 92 2.98 5.77 -14.73
C ALA A 92 2.95 4.84 -15.96
N ILE A 93 1.99 3.92 -16.01
CA ILE A 93 1.75 3.06 -17.18
C ILE A 93 1.11 3.89 -18.30
N THR A 94 0.08 4.69 -17.97
CA THR A 94 -0.66 5.49 -18.95
C THR A 94 0.20 6.55 -19.63
N ASN A 95 1.23 7.07 -18.96
CA ASN A 95 2.17 8.06 -19.53
C ASN A 95 3.53 7.48 -19.99
N ASP A 96 3.67 6.16 -20.07
CA ASP A 96 4.91 5.43 -20.44
C ASP A 96 6.17 5.79 -19.60
N THR A 97 5.99 6.22 -18.34
CA THR A 97 7.12 6.53 -17.44
C THR A 97 7.49 5.40 -16.50
N PHE A 98 6.70 4.32 -16.44
CA PHE A 98 6.92 3.20 -15.52
C PHE A 98 8.32 2.61 -15.63
N THR A 99 8.73 2.20 -16.84
CA THR A 99 10.04 1.59 -17.09
C THR A 99 11.18 2.59 -16.92
N ALA A 100 11.01 3.84 -17.38
CA ALA A 100 12.02 4.88 -17.22
C ALA A 100 12.31 5.15 -15.72
N SER A 101 11.27 5.16 -14.88
CA SER A 101 11.40 5.31 -13.43
C SER A 101 12.15 4.13 -12.80
N HIS A 102 11.86 2.89 -13.23
CA HIS A 102 12.57 1.69 -12.75
C HIS A 102 14.05 1.66 -13.15
N MET A 103 14.37 2.07 -14.38
CA MET A 103 15.77 2.18 -14.81
C MET A 103 16.51 3.20 -13.93
N ARG A 104 15.94 4.40 -13.76
CA ARG A 104 16.60 5.49 -13.04
C ARG A 104 16.74 5.19 -11.56
N LEU A 105 15.65 4.82 -10.89
CA LEU A 105 15.60 4.71 -9.43
C LEU A 105 15.92 3.30 -8.92
N GLY A 106 15.61 2.26 -9.70
CA GLY A 106 15.85 0.87 -9.33
C GLY A 106 17.22 0.34 -9.77
N ARG A 107 17.81 0.90 -10.82
CA ARG A 107 19.08 0.43 -11.41
C ARG A 107 20.15 1.51 -11.58
N GLY A 108 19.83 2.78 -11.34
CA GLY A 108 20.76 3.89 -11.53
C GLY A 108 21.09 4.19 -13.00
N GLN A 109 20.22 3.79 -13.94
CA GLN A 109 20.42 3.95 -15.38
C GLN A 109 19.41 4.92 -15.97
N GLU A 110 19.83 5.81 -16.88
CA GLU A 110 18.89 6.61 -17.64
C GLU A 110 18.43 5.87 -18.91
N ARG A 111 17.14 5.99 -19.24
CA ARG A 111 16.61 5.46 -20.50
C ARG A 111 17.28 6.23 -21.66
N PRO A 112 17.88 5.57 -22.66
CA PRO A 112 18.39 6.26 -23.83
C PRO A 112 17.24 7.05 -24.47
N LYS A 113 17.46 8.33 -24.77
CA LYS A 113 16.52 9.10 -25.57
C LYS A 113 16.54 8.50 -26.98
N LEU A 114 15.39 7.97 -27.43
CA LEU A 114 15.18 7.57 -28.82
C LEU A 114 15.22 8.80 -29.72
#